data_AF-A0A0G1PBT1-F1
#
_entry.id   AF-A0A0G1PBT1-F1
#
_cell.length_a   1.000
_cell.length_b   1.000
_cell.length_c   1.000
_cell.angle_alpha   90.00
_cell.angle_beta   90.00
_cell.angle_gamma   90.00
#
_symmetry.space_group_name_H-M   'P 1'
#
loop_
_entity.id
_entity.type
_entity.pdbx_description
1 polymer ?
#
loop_
_entity_poly.entity_id
_entity_poly.type
_entity_poly.pdbx_seq_one_letter_code
_entity_poly.pdbx_strand_id
1 'polypeptide(L)'
;MNKQNISNGFTKLEAILIGLILLFIVGFFASKYSNLFISKENLLAKRYNELTSLLSSNDYAEAYGYFSAETKREYTLNEYIKSQKGTKESSTKQDVTVNNIIVENNTGYIDRTISICEDDNCTNNKIIRGYKQWVFENGNWFYDAEEPTCIRKEMYDMPEEFIRAMSLFKQRYSDKFGKGDDSIFNCLDVQYTQLNNAEGIFTFDVNKSSMDRLSIYVDNSYKVKDDVLTAFLLSHEINHAGNYLRTLNTGEEFSCYDLETGAFQTQYMFLGSLNSEEQDSIVGRIATTNFGNNNPLLLINTFLNFTGNATHFCGSGPSDCFNKKIIDQITKMVKSNPYYQKQCGFDK
;
A
#
# COMPACT_ATOMS: atom_id res chain seq x y z
N MET A 1 73.56 -33.78 -38.26
CA MET A 1 72.42 -33.21 -37.51
C MET A 1 71.66 -34.35 -36.86
N ASN A 2 71.96 -34.68 -35.60
CA ASN A 2 71.28 -35.73 -34.84
C ASN A 2 69.99 -35.16 -34.22
N LYS A 3 68.84 -35.49 -34.80
CA LYS A 3 67.54 -35.31 -34.14
C LYS A 3 67.33 -36.46 -33.16
N GLN A 4 67.64 -36.23 -31.89
CA GLN A 4 67.19 -37.10 -30.80
C GLN A 4 65.66 -36.95 -30.67
N ASN A 5 64.93 -37.96 -31.14
CA ASN A 5 63.51 -38.14 -30.83
C ASN A 5 63.39 -38.64 -29.39
N ILE A 6 63.31 -37.72 -28.44
CA ILE A 6 62.93 -38.03 -27.06
C ILE A 6 61.41 -38.21 -27.04
N SER A 7 60.96 -39.45 -27.22
CA SER A 7 59.57 -39.83 -26.96
C SER A 7 59.39 -39.99 -25.45
N ASN A 8 59.12 -38.87 -24.77
CA ASN A 8 58.63 -38.89 -23.39
C ASN A 8 57.14 -39.23 -23.42
N GLY A 9 56.83 -40.50 -23.66
CA GLY A 9 55.48 -41.03 -23.50
C GLY A 9 55.13 -41.03 -22.02
N PHE A 10 54.12 -40.26 -21.63
CA PHE A 10 53.54 -40.33 -20.30
C PHE A 10 53.24 -41.78 -19.93
N THR A 11 53.69 -42.19 -18.76
CA THR A 11 53.35 -43.51 -18.22
C THR A 11 51.86 -43.55 -17.94
N LYS A 12 51.27 -44.76 -18.05
CA LYS A 12 49.84 -44.99 -17.79
C LYS A 12 49.39 -44.46 -16.40
N LEU A 13 50.32 -44.43 -15.44
CA LEU A 13 50.11 -43.92 -14.09
C LEU A 13 49.97 -42.39 -14.05
N GLU A 14 50.80 -41.66 -14.80
CA GLU A 14 50.73 -40.19 -14.86
C GLU A 14 49.45 -39.69 -15.54
N ALA A 15 48.96 -40.40 -16.56
CA ALA A 15 47.68 -40.09 -17.19
C ALA A 15 46.49 -40.25 -16.23
N ILE A 16 46.51 -41.28 -15.38
CA ILE A 16 45.48 -41.50 -14.34
C ILE A 16 45.56 -40.41 -13.27
N LEU A 17 46.77 -40.03 -12.84
CA LEU A 17 46.96 -39.00 -11.83
C LEU A 17 46.46 -37.63 -12.31
N ILE A 18 46.76 -37.26 -13.56
CA ILE A 18 46.26 -36.02 -14.18
C ILE A 18 44.73 -36.03 -14.29
N GLY A 19 44.14 -37.18 -14.67
CA GLY A 19 42.68 -37.33 -14.72
C GLY A 19 42.00 -37.15 -13.36
N LEU A 20 42.58 -37.70 -12.29
CA LEU A 20 42.07 -37.52 -10.93
C LEU A 20 42.20 -36.08 -10.43
N ILE A 21 43.33 -35.41 -10.73
CA ILE A 21 43.53 -33.99 -10.39
C ILE A 21 42.51 -33.12 -11.13
N LEU A 22 42.27 -33.37 -12.42
CA LEU A 22 41.26 -32.65 -13.20
C LEU A 22 39.84 -32.87 -12.65
N LEU A 23 39.48 -34.10 -12.29
CA LEU A 23 38.20 -34.40 -11.65
C LEU A 23 38.04 -33.69 -10.30
N PHE A 24 39.10 -33.63 -9.50
CA PHE A 24 39.09 -32.94 -8.21
C PHE A 24 38.95 -31.42 -8.39
N ILE A 25 39.66 -30.83 -9.37
CA ILE A 25 39.56 -29.42 -9.73
C ILE A 25 38.14 -29.10 -10.22
N VAL A 26 37.60 -29.88 -11.17
CA VAL A 26 36.25 -29.68 -11.69
C VAL A 26 35.20 -29.86 -10.59
N GLY A 27 35.35 -30.84 -9.70
CA GLY A 27 34.45 -31.03 -8.55
C GLY A 27 34.52 -29.88 -7.54
N PHE A 28 35.73 -29.39 -7.23
CA PHE A 28 35.93 -28.26 -6.33
C PHE A 28 35.32 -26.97 -6.89
N PHE A 29 35.58 -26.68 -8.17
CA PHE A 29 34.99 -25.53 -8.85
C PHE A 29 33.47 -25.69 -9.02
N ALA A 30 32.96 -26.85 -9.43
CA ALA A 30 31.53 -27.09 -9.54
C ALA A 30 30.80 -26.91 -8.19
N SER A 31 31.38 -27.38 -7.07
CA SER A 31 30.81 -27.18 -5.73
C SER A 31 30.86 -25.73 -5.25
N LYS A 32 31.90 -24.98 -5.62
CA LYS A 32 31.99 -23.53 -5.33
C LYS A 32 31.06 -22.72 -6.22
N TYR A 33 30.91 -23.10 -7.49
CA TYR A 33 30.02 -22.43 -8.44
C TYR A 33 28.54 -22.75 -8.16
N SER A 34 28.21 -23.93 -7.62
CA SER A 34 26.82 -24.26 -7.25
C SER A 34 26.31 -23.41 -6.08
N ASN A 35 27.19 -22.98 -5.17
CA ASN A 35 26.84 -22.02 -4.11
C ASN A 35 26.79 -20.56 -4.61
N LEU A 36 27.29 -20.27 -5.82
CA LEU A 36 27.33 -18.93 -6.39
C LEU A 36 26.01 -18.50 -7.05
N PHE A 37 25.04 -19.41 -7.20
CA PHE A 37 23.75 -19.16 -7.83
C PHE A 37 22.56 -19.37 -6.86
N ILE A 38 22.75 -19.15 -5.56
CA ILE A 38 21.58 -18.93 -4.71
C ILE A 38 20.94 -17.63 -5.20
N SER A 39 19.74 -17.74 -5.76
CA SER A 39 19.01 -16.57 -6.26
C SER A 39 18.82 -15.56 -5.14
N LYS A 40 18.81 -14.27 -5.47
CA LYS A 40 18.64 -13.20 -4.48
C LYS A 40 17.34 -13.39 -3.69
N GLU A 41 16.31 -13.95 -4.31
CA GLU A 41 15.03 -14.32 -3.71
C GLU A 41 15.20 -15.39 -2.64
N ASN A 42 15.99 -16.45 -2.90
CA ASN A 42 16.25 -17.50 -1.90
C ASN A 42 17.06 -16.98 -0.71
N LEU A 43 18.02 -16.09 -0.95
CA LEU A 43 18.74 -15.40 0.13
C LEU A 43 17.82 -14.52 0.96
N LEU A 44 16.90 -13.80 0.31
CA LEU A 44 15.90 -12.97 0.97
C LEU A 44 14.92 -13.81 1.80
N ALA A 45 14.40 -14.90 1.25
CA ALA A 45 13.54 -15.85 1.95
C ALA A 45 14.21 -16.39 3.22
N LYS A 46 15.48 -16.79 3.10
CA LYS A 46 16.27 -17.28 4.23
C LYS A 46 16.42 -16.20 5.30
N ARG A 47 16.83 -14.98 4.92
CA ARG A 47 16.99 -13.86 5.86
C ARG A 47 15.69 -13.49 6.57
N TYR A 48 14.57 -13.52 5.85
CA TYR A 48 13.26 -13.27 6.41
C TYR A 48 12.84 -14.33 7.44
N ASN A 49 13.07 -15.60 7.15
CA ASN A 49 12.78 -16.69 8.08
C ASN A 49 13.65 -16.62 9.34
N GLU A 50 14.94 -16.28 9.20
CA GLU A 50 15.83 -16.02 10.33
C GLU A 50 15.29 -14.88 11.21
N LEU A 51 14.94 -13.74 10.61
CA LEU A 51 14.35 -12.62 11.35
C LEU A 51 13.06 -13.02 12.06
N THR A 52 12.14 -13.70 11.36
CA THR A 52 10.85 -14.13 11.92
C THR A 52 11.07 -15.06 13.11
N SER A 53 12.03 -15.99 13.03
CA SER A 53 12.40 -16.87 14.14
C SER A 53 12.89 -16.09 15.37
N LEU A 54 13.69 -15.04 15.18
CA LEU A 54 14.18 -14.18 16.27
C LEU A 54 13.03 -13.37 16.91
N LEU A 55 12.09 -12.88 16.10
CA LEU A 55 10.90 -12.17 16.61
C LEU A 55 10.00 -13.10 17.42
N SER A 56 9.79 -14.33 16.94
CA SER A 56 9.02 -15.37 17.66
C SER A 56 9.70 -15.76 18.99
N SER A 57 11.03 -15.81 19.05
CA SER A 57 11.78 -16.13 20.27
C SER A 57 12.02 -14.94 21.22
N ASN A 58 11.50 -13.75 20.90
CA ASN A 58 11.76 -12.49 21.62
C ASN A 58 13.23 -12.03 21.61
N ASP A 59 14.05 -12.49 20.67
CA ASP A 59 15.44 -12.07 20.54
C ASP A 59 15.54 -10.76 19.74
N TYR A 60 14.99 -9.69 20.29
CA TYR A 60 14.92 -8.39 19.64
C TYR A 60 16.30 -7.75 19.45
N ALA A 61 17.28 -8.10 20.29
CA ALA A 61 18.63 -7.58 20.15
C ALA A 61 19.31 -8.11 18.90
N GLU A 62 19.23 -9.43 18.67
CA GLU A 62 19.75 -10.05 17.45
C GLU A 62 18.91 -9.65 16.22
N ALA A 63 17.58 -9.57 16.35
CA ALA A 63 16.69 -9.14 15.27
C ALA A 63 17.03 -7.73 14.75
N TYR A 64 17.41 -6.80 15.62
CA TYR A 64 17.87 -5.47 15.23
C TYR A 64 19.12 -5.51 14.32
N GLY A 65 19.93 -6.56 14.42
CA GLY A 65 21.05 -6.83 13.50
C GLY A 65 20.62 -6.87 12.03
N TYR A 66 19.38 -7.27 11.74
CA TYR A 66 18.83 -7.40 10.40
C TYR A 66 18.35 -6.07 9.81
N PHE A 67 18.33 -4.97 10.57
CA PHE A 67 17.84 -3.69 10.07
C PHE A 67 18.87 -3.03 9.14
N SER A 68 18.37 -2.31 8.13
CA SER A 68 19.19 -1.56 7.16
C SER A 68 19.95 -0.43 7.84
N ALA A 69 20.96 0.11 7.16
CA ALA A 69 21.70 1.27 7.68
C ALA A 69 20.83 2.53 7.79
N GLU A 70 19.81 2.68 6.94
CA GLU A 70 18.83 3.78 7.05
C GLU A 70 17.93 3.59 8.26
N THR A 71 17.30 2.43 8.41
CA THR A 71 16.43 2.15 9.56
C THR A 71 17.17 2.29 10.90
N LYS A 72 18.44 1.88 10.97
CA LYS A 72 19.28 2.04 12.18
C LYS A 72 19.65 3.50 12.48
N ARG A 73 19.52 4.43 11.52
CA ARG A 73 19.67 5.87 11.77
C ARG A 73 18.41 6.48 12.38
N GLU A 74 17.24 5.94 12.05
CA GLU A 74 15.95 6.41 12.54
C GLU A 74 15.61 5.87 13.92
N TYR A 75 16.00 4.63 14.21
CA TYR A 75 15.67 3.94 15.46
C TYR A 75 16.90 3.33 16.09
N THR A 76 17.11 3.63 17.38
CA THR A 76 18.13 2.95 18.19
C THR A 76 17.66 1.56 18.62
N LEU A 77 18.61 0.70 18.97
CA LEU A 77 18.32 -0.63 19.54
C LEU A 77 17.37 -0.56 20.75
N ASN A 78 17.57 0.41 21.65
CA ASN A 78 16.76 0.55 22.85
C ASN A 78 15.32 0.98 22.54
N GLU A 79 15.14 1.89 21.59
CA GLU A 79 13.80 2.31 21.12
C GLU A 79 13.07 1.14 20.48
N TYR A 80 13.75 0.37 19.65
CA TYR A 80 13.20 -0.83 19.04
C TYR A 80 12.78 -1.88 20.09
N ILE A 81 13.66 -2.24 21.04
CA ILE A 81 13.31 -3.19 22.11
C ILE A 81 12.11 -2.69 22.93
N LYS A 82 12.06 -1.38 23.23
CA LYS A 82 10.95 -0.78 23.99
C LYS A 82 9.64 -0.87 23.21
N SER A 83 9.64 -0.61 21.89
CA SER A 83 8.43 -0.67 21.07
C SER A 83 7.87 -2.09 20.98
N GLN A 84 8.72 -3.11 20.84
CA GLN A 84 8.30 -4.51 20.76
C GLN A 84 7.73 -5.03 22.10
N LYS A 85 8.29 -4.60 23.23
CA LYS A 85 7.77 -5.00 24.56
C LYS A 85 6.40 -4.42 24.86
N GLY A 86 6.09 -3.22 24.38
CA GLY A 86 4.78 -2.60 24.56
C GLY A 86 3.66 -3.23 23.72
N THR A 87 4.00 -3.95 22.66
CA THR A 87 3.01 -4.56 21.73
C THR A 87 2.61 -5.99 22.11
N LYS A 88 3.42 -6.70 22.92
CA LYS A 88 3.26 -8.14 23.13
C LYS A 88 2.36 -8.53 24.30
N GLU A 89 1.80 -7.58 25.05
CA GLU A 89 0.93 -7.90 26.19
C GLU A 89 -0.41 -8.57 25.78
N SER A 90 -0.74 -8.67 24.49
CA SER A 90 -2.05 -9.18 24.03
C SER A 90 -2.05 -10.34 23.01
N SER A 91 -0.90 -10.87 22.57
CA SER A 91 -0.88 -11.97 21.58
C SER A 91 -0.16 -13.21 22.09
N THR A 92 -0.82 -14.36 21.96
CA THR A 92 -0.36 -15.66 22.48
C THR A 92 0.39 -16.46 21.42
N LYS A 93 -0.01 -16.32 20.15
CA LYS A 93 0.60 -17.02 19.01
C LYS A 93 0.52 -16.19 17.73
N GLN A 94 1.58 -16.26 16.92
CA GLN A 94 1.66 -15.64 15.61
C GLN A 94 2.20 -16.65 14.60
N ASP A 95 1.46 -16.86 13.50
CA ASP A 95 1.87 -17.68 12.37
C ASP A 95 2.08 -16.78 11.14
N VAL A 96 3.16 -17.00 10.40
CA VAL A 96 3.53 -16.18 9.23
C VAL A 96 3.58 -17.07 7.99
N THR A 97 2.89 -16.64 6.93
CA THR A 97 2.92 -17.28 5.61
C THR A 97 3.48 -16.30 4.58
N VAL A 98 4.51 -16.71 3.85
CA VAL A 98 5.04 -15.95 2.71
C VAL A 98 4.25 -16.32 1.47
N ASN A 99 3.57 -15.34 0.86
CA ASN A 99 2.77 -15.52 -0.34
C ASN A 99 3.61 -15.36 -1.60
N ASN A 100 4.50 -14.36 -1.62
CA ASN A 100 5.35 -14.05 -2.76
C ASN A 100 6.62 -13.30 -2.33
N ILE A 101 7.70 -13.45 -3.11
CA ILE A 101 8.96 -12.72 -2.93
C ILE A 101 9.32 -12.10 -4.28
N ILE A 102 9.46 -10.77 -4.28
CA ILE A 102 9.76 -9.99 -5.48
C ILE A 102 11.10 -9.31 -5.25
N VAL A 103 12.04 -9.46 -6.17
CA VAL A 103 13.35 -8.80 -6.10
C VAL A 103 13.54 -7.94 -7.34
N GLU A 104 13.75 -6.65 -7.12
CA GLU A 104 14.03 -5.67 -8.16
C GLU A 104 15.34 -4.95 -7.83
N ASN A 105 16.39 -5.27 -8.58
CA ASN A 105 17.74 -4.75 -8.36
C ASN A 105 18.28 -5.07 -6.95
N ASN A 106 18.31 -4.07 -6.07
CA ASN A 106 18.75 -4.16 -4.68
C ASN A 106 17.60 -3.94 -3.69
N THR A 107 16.36 -3.97 -4.16
CA THR A 107 15.17 -3.90 -3.31
C THR A 107 14.40 -5.20 -3.41
N GLY A 108 13.93 -5.70 -2.28
CA GLY A 108 13.17 -6.92 -2.16
C GLY A 108 11.87 -6.65 -1.41
N TYR A 109 10.80 -7.30 -1.84
CA TYR A 109 9.49 -7.21 -1.21
C TYR A 109 9.00 -8.60 -0.85
N ILE A 110 8.53 -8.75 0.38
CA ILE A 110 7.92 -10.00 0.86
C ILE A 110 6.44 -9.74 1.11
N ASP A 111 5.59 -10.28 0.23
CA ASP A 111 4.15 -10.39 0.49
C ASP A 111 3.94 -11.50 1.51
N ARG A 112 3.38 -11.14 2.65
CA ARG A 112 3.12 -12.09 3.72
C ARG A 112 1.72 -11.91 4.27
N THR A 113 1.19 -13.00 4.79
CA THR A 113 0.03 -13.03 5.66
C THR A 113 0.48 -13.43 7.05
N ILE A 114 0.04 -12.69 8.07
CA ILE A 114 0.27 -13.00 9.47
C ILE A 114 -1.08 -13.31 10.10
N SER A 115 -1.19 -14.46 10.76
CA SER A 115 -2.31 -14.81 11.62
C SER A 115 -1.90 -14.61 13.06
N ILE A 116 -2.59 -13.72 13.77
CA ILE A 116 -2.34 -13.41 15.19
C ILE A 116 -3.50 -13.98 16.01
N CYS A 117 -3.19 -14.83 16.98
CA CYS A 117 -4.15 -15.31 17.97
C CYS A 117 -4.11 -14.38 19.18
N GLU A 118 -5.27 -13.80 19.53
CA GLU A 118 -5.41 -12.92 20.70
C GLU A 118 -5.61 -13.72 22.00
N ASP A 119 -5.96 -15.01 21.88
CA ASP A 119 -6.13 -15.93 22.99
C ASP A 119 -5.42 -17.27 22.73
N ASP A 120 -5.17 -18.05 23.79
CA ASP A 120 -4.43 -19.32 23.71
C ASP A 120 -5.10 -20.37 22.81
N ASN A 121 -6.43 -20.29 22.63
CA ASN A 121 -7.20 -21.20 21.82
C ASN A 121 -7.36 -20.73 20.36
N CYS A 122 -6.83 -19.55 20.03
CA CYS A 122 -7.02 -18.85 18.77
C CYS A 122 -8.50 -18.69 18.39
N THR A 123 -9.39 -18.49 19.36
CA THR A 123 -10.82 -18.27 19.06
C THR A 123 -11.05 -16.90 18.43
N ASN A 124 -10.29 -15.91 18.85
CA ASN A 124 -10.19 -14.62 18.18
C ASN A 124 -8.86 -14.59 17.42
N ASN A 125 -8.96 -14.65 16.09
CA ASN A 125 -7.82 -14.53 15.22
C ASN A 125 -7.92 -13.28 14.36
N LYS A 126 -6.77 -12.63 14.18
CA LYS A 126 -6.62 -11.46 13.33
C LYS A 126 -5.69 -11.81 12.18
N ILE A 127 -6.19 -11.65 10.96
CA ILE A 127 -5.41 -11.89 9.75
C ILE A 127 -4.99 -10.53 9.21
N ILE A 128 -3.68 -10.34 9.07
CA ILE A 128 -3.12 -9.17 8.42
C ILE A 128 -2.29 -9.61 7.21
N ARG A 129 -2.27 -8.82 6.15
CA ARG A 129 -1.49 -9.04 4.94
C ARG A 129 -0.86 -7.73 4.53
N GLY A 130 0.43 -7.78 4.17
CA GLY A 130 1.16 -6.60 3.74
C GLY A 130 2.52 -6.95 3.16
N TYR A 131 3.19 -5.96 2.59
CA TYR A 131 4.56 -6.08 2.13
C TYR A 131 5.56 -5.79 3.25
N LYS A 132 6.74 -6.40 3.21
CA LYS A 132 7.94 -5.95 3.94
C LYS A 132 9.02 -5.63 2.93
N GLN A 133 9.53 -4.41 2.99
CA GLN A 133 10.64 -3.97 2.15
C GLN A 133 11.97 -4.43 2.75
N TRP A 134 12.88 -4.81 1.87
CA TRP A 134 14.23 -5.22 2.18
C TRP A 134 15.19 -4.56 1.19
N VAL A 135 16.38 -4.21 1.66
CA VAL A 135 17.44 -3.61 0.84
C VAL A 135 18.68 -4.50 0.85
N PHE A 136 19.32 -4.64 -0.32
CA PHE A 136 20.51 -5.45 -0.50
C PHE A 136 21.77 -4.58 -0.39
N GLU A 137 22.46 -4.69 0.74
CA GLU A 137 23.63 -3.88 1.08
C GLU A 137 24.80 -4.82 1.45
N ASN A 138 26.01 -4.52 0.98
CA ASN A 138 27.22 -5.27 1.35
C ASN A 138 27.09 -6.81 1.22
N GLY A 139 26.38 -7.27 0.20
CA GLY A 139 26.18 -8.69 -0.08
C GLY A 139 25.12 -9.40 0.77
N ASN A 140 24.31 -8.67 1.55
CA ASN A 140 23.25 -9.22 2.40
C ASN A 140 21.94 -8.43 2.27
N TRP A 141 20.83 -9.08 2.59
CA TRP A 141 19.52 -8.44 2.72
C TRP A 141 19.31 -7.90 4.13
N PHE A 142 18.85 -6.67 4.22
CA PHE A 142 18.47 -6.00 5.46
C PHE A 142 17.03 -5.51 5.38
N TYR A 143 16.33 -5.64 6.49
CA TYR A 143 14.96 -5.18 6.65
C TYR A 143 14.94 -3.65 6.66
N ASP A 144 14.06 -3.09 5.84
CA ASP A 144 13.78 -1.66 5.82
C ASP A 144 12.43 -1.43 6.53
N ALA A 145 12.42 -0.57 7.55
CA ALA A 145 11.23 -0.35 8.36
C ALA A 145 10.04 0.26 7.59
N GLU A 146 10.28 0.76 6.38
CA GLU A 146 9.23 1.21 5.47
C GLU A 146 8.28 0.05 5.10
N GLU A 147 6.98 0.27 5.31
CA GLU A 147 5.92 -0.63 4.86
C GLU A 147 5.24 0.00 3.65
N PRO A 148 5.67 -0.32 2.42
CA PRO A 148 5.12 0.31 1.23
C PRO A 148 3.65 -0.08 1.06
N THR A 149 2.80 0.93 0.88
CA THR A 149 1.38 0.76 0.57
C THR A 149 1.20 0.11 -0.81
N CYS A 150 2.09 0.41 -1.75
CA CYS A 150 2.13 -0.14 -3.09
C CYS A 150 3.58 -0.38 -3.54
N ILE A 151 3.85 -1.56 -4.09
CA ILE A 151 5.21 -1.89 -4.60
C ILE A 151 5.41 -1.55 -6.07
N ARG A 152 4.35 -1.15 -6.78
CA ARG A 152 4.45 -0.71 -8.18
C ARG A 152 5.15 0.64 -8.26
N LYS A 153 6.04 0.77 -9.24
CA LYS A 153 6.74 2.03 -9.54
C LYS A 153 6.01 2.91 -10.57
N GLU A 154 5.12 2.29 -11.33
CA GLU A 154 4.37 2.94 -12.40
C GLU A 154 2.88 2.62 -12.25
N MET A 155 2.05 3.63 -12.52
CA MET A 155 0.59 3.52 -12.57
C MET A 155 0.15 2.47 -13.61
N TYR A 156 -1.04 1.91 -13.42
CA TYR A 156 -1.69 1.14 -14.46
C TYR A 156 -2.02 2.02 -15.68
N ASP A 157 -2.09 1.41 -16.85
CA ASP A 157 -2.58 2.10 -18.05
C ASP A 157 -4.05 2.45 -17.86
N MET A 158 -4.39 3.73 -18.00
CA MET A 158 -5.74 4.24 -17.74
C MET A 158 -6.04 5.49 -18.57
N PRO A 159 -7.32 5.83 -18.78
CA PRO A 159 -7.71 7.06 -19.48
C PRO A 159 -7.04 8.32 -18.93
N GLU A 160 -6.60 9.21 -19.83
CA GLU A 160 -5.80 10.39 -19.49
C GLU A 160 -6.49 11.32 -18.49
N GLU A 161 -7.83 11.43 -18.54
CA GLU A 161 -8.59 12.24 -17.59
C GLU A 161 -8.41 11.78 -16.13
N PHE A 162 -8.28 10.47 -15.89
CA PHE A 162 -8.07 9.95 -14.53
C PHE A 162 -6.64 10.21 -14.07
N ILE A 163 -5.66 10.12 -14.97
CA ILE A 163 -4.27 10.49 -14.68
C ILE A 163 -4.19 11.97 -14.26
N ARG A 164 -4.81 12.87 -15.03
CA ARG A 164 -4.82 14.31 -14.70
C ARG A 164 -5.56 14.59 -13.40
N ALA A 165 -6.73 13.97 -13.18
CA ALA A 165 -7.51 14.13 -11.97
C ALA A 165 -6.77 13.63 -10.71
N MET A 166 -6.11 12.47 -10.77
CA MET A 166 -5.28 11.97 -9.67
C MET A 166 -4.07 12.86 -9.42
N SER A 167 -3.42 13.35 -10.48
CA SER A 167 -2.32 14.31 -10.35
C SER A 167 -2.78 15.60 -9.66
N LEU A 168 -3.95 16.11 -10.00
CA LEU A 168 -4.55 17.27 -9.35
C LEU A 168 -4.86 16.99 -7.87
N PHE A 169 -5.50 15.86 -7.56
CA PHE A 169 -5.77 15.45 -6.19
C PHE A 169 -4.48 15.39 -5.36
N LYS A 170 -3.48 14.66 -5.85
CA LYS A 170 -2.16 14.53 -5.22
C LYS A 170 -1.50 15.89 -4.98
N GLN A 171 -1.47 16.75 -6.00
CA GLN A 171 -0.87 18.08 -5.88
C GLN A 171 -1.58 18.91 -4.80
N ARG A 172 -2.90 19.04 -4.87
CA ARG A 172 -3.67 19.89 -3.95
C ARG A 172 -3.63 19.36 -2.52
N TYR A 173 -3.75 18.04 -2.37
CA TYR A 173 -3.66 17.42 -1.05
C TYR A 173 -2.26 17.62 -0.44
N SER A 174 -1.20 17.44 -1.22
CA SER A 174 0.17 17.70 -0.76
C SER A 174 0.44 19.16 -0.43
N ASP A 175 -0.07 20.09 -1.24
CA ASP A 175 0.09 21.54 -1.01
C ASP A 175 -0.58 21.97 0.31
N LYS A 176 -1.72 21.35 0.65
CA LYS A 176 -2.52 21.71 1.82
C LYS A 176 -2.12 20.97 3.10
N PHE A 177 -1.83 19.68 3.00
CA PHE A 177 -1.66 18.77 4.15
C PHE A 177 -0.23 18.22 4.28
N GLY A 178 0.68 18.58 3.37
CA GLY A 178 2.03 18.05 3.32
C GLY A 178 2.14 16.77 2.48
N LYS A 179 3.38 16.38 2.16
CA LYS A 179 3.66 15.18 1.36
C LYS A 179 3.29 13.92 2.14
N GLY A 180 2.43 13.08 1.56
CA GLY A 180 2.09 11.75 2.06
C GLY A 180 2.81 10.64 1.30
N ASP A 181 2.42 9.39 1.57
CA ASP A 181 2.82 8.24 0.75
C ASP A 181 2.05 8.26 -0.58
N ASP A 182 2.74 8.70 -1.63
CA ASP A 182 2.20 8.74 -2.98
C ASP A 182 2.26 7.38 -3.71
N SER A 183 2.83 6.34 -3.09
CA SER A 183 2.98 5.03 -3.75
C SER A 183 1.63 4.41 -4.08
N ILE A 184 0.60 4.66 -3.26
CA ILE A 184 -0.76 4.13 -3.47
C ILE A 184 -1.29 4.43 -4.88
N PHE A 185 -0.97 5.60 -5.44
CA PHE A 185 -1.43 6.01 -6.77
C PHE A 185 -0.90 5.09 -7.88
N ASN A 186 0.25 4.44 -7.70
CA ASN A 186 0.78 3.49 -8.67
C ASN A 186 0.00 2.16 -8.69
N CYS A 187 -0.77 1.87 -7.64
CA CYS A 187 -1.62 0.69 -7.55
C CYS A 187 -3.07 0.97 -7.95
N LEU A 188 -3.49 2.23 -8.05
CA LEU A 188 -4.83 2.57 -8.52
C LEU A 188 -4.98 2.18 -9.99
N ASP A 189 -6.05 1.47 -10.29
CA ASP A 189 -6.45 1.09 -11.63
C ASP A 189 -7.87 1.60 -11.88
N VAL A 190 -7.97 2.75 -12.54
CA VAL A 190 -9.23 3.45 -12.78
C VAL A 190 -9.70 3.16 -14.20
N GLN A 191 -10.79 2.41 -14.34
CA GLN A 191 -11.29 1.97 -15.65
C GLN A 191 -12.77 2.27 -15.84
N TYR A 192 -13.14 2.62 -17.06
CA TYR A 192 -14.54 2.68 -17.44
C TYR A 192 -15.15 1.27 -17.48
N THR A 193 -16.38 1.14 -17.00
CA THR A 193 -17.18 -0.08 -17.12
C THR A 193 -18.67 0.26 -17.14
N GLN A 194 -19.51 -0.75 -17.39
CA GLN A 194 -20.94 -0.61 -17.20
C GLN A 194 -21.30 -0.97 -15.76
N LEU A 195 -21.64 0.03 -14.94
CA LEU A 195 -22.04 -0.20 -13.56
C LEU A 195 -23.54 -0.49 -13.50
N ASN A 196 -23.89 -1.74 -13.21
CA ASN A 196 -25.27 -2.12 -12.93
C ASN A 196 -25.51 -1.95 -11.43
N ASN A 197 -26.36 -1.01 -11.03
CA ASN A 197 -26.79 -0.76 -9.65
C ASN A 197 -25.75 -0.11 -8.69
N ALA A 198 -24.77 0.63 -9.20
CA ALA A 198 -24.00 1.53 -8.35
C ALA A 198 -24.83 2.81 -8.06
N GLU A 199 -24.80 3.32 -6.83
CA GLU A 199 -25.32 4.66 -6.52
C GLU A 199 -24.45 5.75 -7.14
N GLY A 200 -23.14 5.49 -7.12
CA GLY A 200 -22.14 6.34 -7.70
C GLY A 200 -21.94 6.08 -9.20
N ILE A 201 -21.39 7.10 -9.84
CA ILE A 201 -20.75 6.99 -11.15
C ILE A 201 -19.31 6.45 -11.02
N PHE A 202 -18.80 6.32 -9.80
CA PHE A 202 -17.49 5.78 -9.44
C PHE A 202 -17.71 4.72 -8.34
N THR A 203 -16.90 3.66 -8.32
CA THR A 203 -17.00 2.58 -7.33
C THR A 203 -15.66 1.86 -7.17
N PHE A 204 -15.14 1.79 -5.95
CA PHE A 204 -14.05 0.91 -5.57
C PHE A 204 -14.53 -0.54 -5.43
N ASP A 205 -13.94 -1.47 -6.18
CA ASP A 205 -14.31 -2.89 -6.15
C ASP A 205 -13.31 -3.70 -5.30
N VAL A 206 -13.71 -3.99 -4.06
CA VAL A 206 -12.94 -4.81 -3.12
C VAL A 206 -12.64 -6.21 -3.67
N ASN A 207 -13.56 -6.81 -4.44
CA ASN A 207 -13.42 -8.19 -4.94
C ASN A 207 -12.47 -8.30 -6.13
N LYS A 208 -12.23 -7.18 -6.83
CA LYS A 208 -11.26 -7.07 -7.92
C LYS A 208 -9.97 -6.39 -7.48
N SER A 209 -9.86 -6.03 -6.20
CA SER A 209 -8.69 -5.39 -5.65
C SER A 209 -7.77 -6.38 -4.93
N SER A 210 -6.49 -6.04 -4.92
CA SER A 210 -5.39 -6.70 -4.23
C SER A 210 -4.41 -5.62 -3.74
N MET A 211 -3.36 -6.01 -3.03
CA MET A 211 -2.36 -5.05 -2.54
C MET A 211 -1.59 -4.33 -3.65
N ASP A 212 -1.49 -4.94 -4.82
CA ASP A 212 -0.79 -4.43 -6.00
C ASP A 212 -1.74 -3.87 -7.08
N ARG A 213 -3.07 -3.96 -6.90
CA ARG A 213 -4.07 -3.44 -7.83
C ARG A 213 -5.34 -3.02 -7.09
N LEU A 214 -5.62 -1.74 -7.08
CA LEU A 214 -6.77 -1.12 -6.42
C LEU A 214 -7.76 -0.68 -7.50
N SER A 215 -8.76 -1.53 -7.75
CA SER A 215 -9.67 -1.38 -8.88
C SER A 215 -10.76 -0.37 -8.56
N ILE A 216 -10.78 0.74 -9.31
CA ILE A 216 -11.86 1.73 -9.29
C ILE A 216 -12.56 1.70 -10.64
N TYR A 217 -13.86 1.51 -10.62
CA TYR A 217 -14.67 1.49 -11.81
C TYR A 217 -15.49 2.76 -11.95
N VAL A 218 -15.54 3.28 -13.18
CA VAL A 218 -16.29 4.49 -13.54
C VAL A 218 -17.36 4.11 -14.54
N ASP A 219 -18.60 4.50 -14.29
CA ASP A 219 -19.69 4.20 -15.22
C ASP A 219 -19.47 4.91 -16.57
N ASN A 220 -19.74 4.21 -17.67
CA ASN A 220 -19.66 4.77 -19.03
C ASN A 220 -20.54 6.01 -19.25
N SER A 221 -21.57 6.23 -18.44
CA SER A 221 -22.39 7.44 -18.49
C SER A 221 -21.71 8.67 -17.90
N TYR A 222 -20.57 8.53 -17.23
CA TYR A 222 -19.79 9.66 -16.74
C TYR A 222 -19.21 10.44 -17.92
N LYS A 223 -19.77 11.63 -18.13
CA LYS A 223 -19.40 12.52 -19.25
C LYS A 223 -18.69 13.78 -18.80
N VAL A 224 -18.54 13.97 -17.50
CA VAL A 224 -17.96 15.18 -16.92
C VAL A 224 -16.44 15.07 -17.04
N LYS A 225 -15.91 15.43 -18.21
CA LYS A 225 -14.46 15.48 -18.49
C LYS A 225 -13.81 16.72 -17.88
N ASP A 226 -14.08 16.96 -16.60
CA ASP A 226 -13.56 18.07 -15.81
C ASP A 226 -12.63 17.52 -14.73
N ASP A 227 -11.36 17.89 -14.77
CA ASP A 227 -10.35 17.30 -13.90
C ASP A 227 -10.63 17.59 -12.40
N VAL A 228 -11.24 18.75 -12.06
CA VAL A 228 -11.58 19.11 -10.68
C VAL A 228 -12.75 18.27 -10.17
N LEU A 229 -13.83 18.14 -10.96
CA LEU A 229 -14.97 17.32 -10.57
C LEU A 229 -14.65 15.82 -10.59
N THR A 230 -13.78 15.39 -11.51
CA THR A 230 -13.27 14.01 -11.55
C THR A 230 -12.40 13.72 -10.33
N ALA A 231 -11.48 14.62 -9.96
CA ALA A 231 -10.66 14.47 -8.76
C ALA A 231 -11.50 14.47 -7.48
N PHE A 232 -12.54 15.29 -7.43
CA PHE A 232 -13.50 15.32 -6.33
C PHE A 232 -14.19 13.96 -6.14
N LEU A 233 -14.66 13.34 -7.22
CA LEU A 233 -15.26 11.99 -7.14
C LEU A 233 -14.21 10.93 -6.80
N LEU A 234 -13.06 10.93 -7.47
CA LEU A 234 -11.99 9.97 -7.22
C LEU A 234 -11.49 10.01 -5.79
N SER A 235 -11.45 11.18 -5.15
CA SER A 235 -11.00 11.29 -3.75
C SER A 235 -11.83 10.45 -2.78
N HIS A 236 -13.10 10.19 -3.10
CA HIS A 236 -13.95 9.25 -2.36
C HIS A 236 -13.42 7.82 -2.48
N GLU A 237 -13.26 7.35 -3.71
CA GLU A 237 -12.83 5.98 -3.99
C GLU A 237 -11.39 5.72 -3.56
N ILE A 238 -10.52 6.72 -3.64
CA ILE A 238 -9.14 6.67 -3.13
C ILE A 238 -9.15 6.46 -1.62
N ASN A 239 -10.11 7.05 -0.88
CA ASN A 239 -10.25 6.79 0.54
C ASN A 239 -10.66 5.33 0.80
N HIS A 240 -11.60 4.77 0.04
CA HIS A 240 -11.93 3.34 0.13
C HIS A 240 -10.74 2.44 -0.19
N ALA A 241 -9.96 2.77 -1.23
CA ALA A 241 -8.74 2.04 -1.56
C ALA A 241 -7.70 2.08 -0.44
N GLY A 242 -7.49 3.25 0.18
CA GLY A 242 -6.62 3.41 1.34
C GLY A 242 -7.12 2.63 2.56
N ASN A 243 -8.43 2.65 2.84
CA ASN A 243 -9.04 1.88 3.92
C ASN A 243 -8.93 0.37 3.68
N TYR A 244 -9.10 -0.10 2.46
CA TYR A 244 -8.91 -1.50 2.10
C TYR A 244 -7.48 -1.97 2.43
N LEU A 245 -6.46 -1.21 2.03
CA LEU A 245 -5.07 -1.52 2.36
C LEU A 245 -4.81 -1.42 3.86
N ARG A 246 -5.41 -0.45 4.56
CA ARG A 246 -5.34 -0.37 6.02
C ARG A 246 -5.93 -1.61 6.68
N THR A 247 -7.12 -2.04 6.28
CA THR A 247 -7.76 -3.27 6.80
C THR A 247 -6.90 -4.49 6.52
N LEU A 248 -6.28 -4.61 5.33
CA LEU A 248 -5.33 -5.69 5.07
C LEU A 248 -4.11 -5.60 6.00
N ASN A 249 -3.46 -4.45 6.09
CA ASN A 249 -2.20 -4.29 6.81
C ASN A 249 -2.35 -4.38 8.33
N THR A 250 -3.46 -3.85 8.87
CA THR A 250 -3.67 -3.74 10.32
C THR A 250 -4.67 -4.74 10.84
N GLY A 251 -5.52 -5.34 9.99
CA GLY A 251 -6.67 -6.18 10.36
C GLY A 251 -7.76 -5.41 11.10
N GLU A 252 -7.74 -4.08 11.06
CA GLU A 252 -8.78 -3.24 11.65
C GLU A 252 -10.03 -3.29 10.77
N GLU A 253 -11.15 -3.64 11.39
CA GLU A 253 -12.46 -3.62 10.77
C GLU A 253 -13.16 -2.27 11.04
N PHE A 254 -13.71 -1.69 9.99
CA PHE A 254 -14.49 -0.46 10.06
C PHE A 254 -15.94 -0.78 9.73
N SER A 255 -16.88 -0.13 10.42
CA SER A 255 -18.28 -0.23 10.01
C SER A 255 -18.46 0.40 8.63
N CYS A 256 -19.40 -0.11 7.84
CA CYS A 256 -19.71 0.46 6.52
C CYS A 256 -20.00 1.96 6.61
N TYR A 257 -20.74 2.42 7.63
CA TYR A 257 -21.01 3.85 7.82
C TYR A 257 -19.76 4.68 8.13
N ASP A 258 -18.79 4.13 8.86
CA ASP A 258 -17.55 4.85 9.16
C ASP A 258 -16.67 4.97 7.91
N LEU A 259 -16.63 3.92 7.07
CA LEU A 259 -15.94 3.93 5.79
C LEU A 259 -16.53 5.01 4.85
N GLU A 260 -17.85 5.01 4.68
CA GLU A 260 -18.55 6.00 3.83
C GLU A 260 -18.39 7.42 4.37
N THR A 261 -18.51 7.60 5.68
CA THR A 261 -18.30 8.93 6.32
C THR A 261 -16.88 9.42 6.09
N GLY A 262 -15.88 8.54 6.24
CA GLY A 262 -14.48 8.85 5.95
C GLY A 262 -14.24 9.23 4.50
N ALA A 263 -14.87 8.51 3.55
CA ALA A 263 -14.76 8.79 2.13
C ALA A 263 -15.34 10.16 1.75
N PHE A 264 -16.55 10.50 2.22
CA PHE A 264 -17.12 11.83 2.04
C PHE A 264 -16.33 12.93 2.76
N GLN A 265 -15.74 12.64 3.92
CA GLN A 265 -14.84 13.58 4.59
C GLN A 265 -13.60 13.86 3.72
N THR A 266 -13.00 12.86 3.08
CA THR A 266 -11.89 13.07 2.14
C THR A 266 -12.31 13.91 0.94
N GLN A 267 -13.51 13.71 0.39
CA GLN A 267 -14.05 14.59 -0.67
C GLN A 267 -14.19 16.04 -0.20
N TYR A 268 -14.72 16.25 1.00
CA TYR A 268 -14.83 17.58 1.60
C TYR A 268 -13.44 18.22 1.79
N MET A 269 -12.46 17.47 2.30
CA MET A 269 -11.11 17.97 2.50
C MET A 269 -10.42 18.33 1.17
N PHE A 270 -10.68 17.58 0.09
CA PHE A 270 -10.19 17.93 -1.24
C PHE A 270 -10.72 19.29 -1.71
N LEU A 271 -12.01 19.59 -1.50
CA LEU A 271 -12.53 20.92 -1.82
C LEU A 271 -11.82 22.04 -1.05
N GLY A 272 -11.49 21.79 0.21
CA GLY A 272 -10.72 22.72 1.05
C GLY A 272 -9.23 22.85 0.68
N SER A 273 -8.72 21.97 -0.19
CA SER A 273 -7.34 22.01 -0.70
C SER A 273 -7.20 22.65 -2.07
N LEU A 274 -8.30 22.90 -2.78
CA LEU A 274 -8.32 23.64 -4.04
C LEU A 274 -7.74 25.06 -3.88
N ASN A 275 -7.15 25.60 -4.94
CA ASN A 275 -6.72 27.00 -4.96
C ASN A 275 -7.91 27.96 -5.17
N SER A 276 -7.66 29.27 -5.08
CA SER A 276 -8.69 30.31 -5.23
C SER A 276 -9.44 30.22 -6.57
N GLU A 277 -8.71 30.06 -7.67
CA GLU A 277 -9.26 30.05 -9.02
C GLU A 277 -10.15 28.82 -9.27
N GLU A 278 -9.76 27.67 -8.72
CA GLU A 278 -10.52 26.43 -8.75
C GLU A 278 -11.79 26.53 -7.90
N GLN A 279 -11.69 27.10 -6.70
CA GLN A 279 -12.84 27.37 -5.83
C GLN A 279 -13.82 28.34 -6.51
N ASP A 280 -13.33 29.46 -7.05
CA ASP A 280 -14.15 30.45 -7.76
C ASP A 280 -14.82 29.84 -8.99
N SER A 281 -14.12 28.98 -9.72
CA SER A 281 -14.66 28.25 -10.87
C SER A 281 -15.82 27.32 -10.46
N ILE A 282 -15.71 26.61 -9.33
CA ILE A 282 -16.79 25.77 -8.80
C ILE A 282 -17.99 26.63 -8.37
N VAL A 283 -17.74 27.68 -7.58
CA VAL A 283 -18.79 28.57 -7.09
C VAL A 283 -19.52 29.24 -8.25
N GLY A 284 -18.80 29.70 -9.26
CA GLY A 284 -19.35 30.25 -10.50
C GLY A 284 -20.26 29.26 -11.22
N ARG A 285 -19.85 27.98 -11.33
CA ARG A 285 -20.68 26.92 -11.94
C ARG A 285 -21.97 26.66 -11.17
N ILE A 286 -21.89 26.61 -9.84
CA ILE A 286 -23.06 26.47 -8.96
C ILE A 286 -23.99 27.68 -9.10
N ALA A 287 -23.46 28.89 -9.17
CA ALA A 287 -24.25 30.12 -9.25
C ALA A 287 -24.93 30.34 -10.62
N THR A 288 -24.32 29.86 -11.71
CA THR A 288 -24.73 30.24 -13.08
C THR A 288 -25.38 29.12 -13.88
N THR A 289 -25.22 27.86 -13.48
CA THR A 289 -25.73 26.70 -14.22
C THR A 289 -26.90 26.07 -13.49
N ASN A 290 -27.88 25.51 -14.21
CA ASN A 290 -28.81 24.56 -13.59
C ASN A 290 -28.06 23.26 -13.30
N PHE A 291 -27.40 23.19 -12.14
CA PHE A 291 -26.60 22.05 -11.71
C PHE A 291 -27.44 20.91 -11.12
N GLY A 292 -28.78 21.00 -11.18
CA GLY A 292 -29.72 20.01 -10.64
C GLY A 292 -29.55 18.59 -11.19
N ASN A 293 -28.90 18.44 -12.36
CA ASN A 293 -28.59 17.15 -12.97
C ASN A 293 -27.10 16.79 -12.93
N ASN A 294 -26.27 17.58 -12.22
CA ASN A 294 -24.84 17.35 -12.07
C ASN A 294 -24.57 16.90 -10.62
N ASN A 295 -24.57 15.59 -10.40
CA ASN A 295 -24.40 14.99 -9.07
C ASN A 295 -23.15 15.51 -8.33
N PRO A 296 -21.97 15.65 -8.96
CA PRO A 296 -20.80 16.27 -8.31
C PRO A 296 -21.08 17.67 -7.79
N LEU A 297 -21.65 18.56 -8.61
CA LEU A 297 -21.95 19.94 -8.19
C LEU A 297 -23.04 20.00 -7.11
N LEU A 298 -24.04 19.10 -7.14
CA LEU A 298 -25.04 18.97 -6.07
C LEU A 298 -24.39 18.60 -4.73
N LEU A 299 -23.47 17.64 -4.74
CA LEU A 299 -22.76 17.22 -3.53
C LEU A 299 -21.84 18.34 -3.02
N ILE A 300 -21.12 19.02 -3.91
CA ILE A 300 -20.31 20.18 -3.54
C ILE A 300 -21.18 21.29 -2.92
N ASN A 301 -22.32 21.60 -3.50
CA ASN A 301 -23.26 22.58 -2.94
C ASN A 301 -23.76 22.15 -1.55
N THR A 302 -23.97 20.85 -1.34
CA THR A 302 -24.33 20.29 -0.02
C THR A 302 -23.22 20.53 1.00
N PHE A 303 -21.96 20.32 0.62
CA PHE A 303 -20.80 20.62 1.47
C PHE A 303 -20.62 22.11 1.76
N LEU A 304 -20.89 23.00 0.80
CA LEU A 304 -20.91 24.44 1.06
C LEU A 304 -21.98 24.82 2.09
N ASN A 305 -23.15 24.19 2.04
CA ASN A 305 -24.18 24.37 3.08
C ASN A 305 -23.72 23.86 4.45
N PHE A 306 -23.00 22.73 4.50
CA PHE A 306 -22.42 22.23 5.76
C PHE A 306 -21.42 23.22 6.35
N THR A 307 -20.56 23.82 5.53
CA THR A 307 -19.62 24.89 5.92
C THR A 307 -20.34 26.11 6.45
N GLY A 308 -21.41 26.57 5.78
CA GLY A 308 -22.23 27.69 6.25
C GLY A 308 -22.87 27.42 7.61
N ASN A 309 -23.46 26.23 7.79
CA ASN A 309 -24.06 25.81 9.06
C ASN A 309 -23.03 25.68 10.19
N ALA A 310 -21.86 25.10 9.89
CA ALA A 310 -20.78 24.97 10.87
C ALA A 310 -20.23 26.33 11.28
N THR A 311 -20.05 27.25 10.32
CA THR A 311 -19.61 28.63 10.60
C THR A 311 -20.64 29.37 11.47
N HIS A 312 -21.93 29.23 11.16
CA HIS A 312 -22.98 29.84 11.95
C HIS A 312 -23.00 29.34 13.40
N PHE A 313 -22.75 28.04 13.62
CA PHE A 313 -22.81 27.42 14.94
C PHE A 313 -21.53 27.58 15.76
N CYS A 314 -20.36 27.46 15.13
CA CYS A 314 -19.05 27.42 15.81
C CYS A 314 -18.25 28.72 15.68
N GLY A 315 -18.70 29.68 14.87
CA GLY A 315 -17.90 30.85 14.47
C GLY A 315 -17.00 30.56 13.25
N SER A 316 -16.24 31.56 12.84
CA SER A 316 -15.42 31.48 11.62
C SER A 316 -14.13 30.68 11.82
N GLY A 317 -13.85 29.79 10.88
CA GLY A 317 -12.55 29.13 10.73
C GLY A 317 -12.46 27.71 11.30
N PRO A 318 -11.36 27.00 10.97
CA PRO A 318 -11.13 25.63 11.41
C PRO A 318 -10.89 25.60 12.92
N SER A 319 -11.83 24.99 13.64
CA SER A 319 -11.76 24.69 15.07
C SER A 319 -12.25 23.26 15.30
N ASP A 320 -11.98 22.69 16.48
CA ASP A 320 -12.49 21.37 16.85
C ASP A 320 -14.02 21.31 16.76
N CYS A 321 -14.70 22.40 17.17
CA CYS A 321 -16.16 22.53 17.01
C CYS A 321 -16.56 22.46 15.53
N PHE A 322 -15.91 23.26 14.68
CA PHE A 322 -16.21 23.35 13.26
C PHE A 322 -16.04 21.99 12.57
N ASN A 323 -14.88 21.34 12.77
CA ASN A 323 -14.56 20.05 12.15
C ASN A 323 -15.53 18.95 12.62
N LYS A 324 -15.81 18.90 13.93
CA LYS A 324 -16.80 17.96 14.47
C LYS A 324 -18.18 18.19 13.86
N LYS A 325 -18.61 19.45 13.70
CA LYS A 325 -19.91 19.78 13.11
C LYS A 325 -20.01 19.39 11.64
N ILE A 326 -18.92 19.48 10.88
CA ILE A 326 -18.86 18.99 9.49
C ILE A 326 -19.01 17.46 9.47
N ILE A 327 -18.22 16.75 10.26
CA ILE A 327 -18.26 15.27 10.32
C ILE A 327 -19.65 14.78 10.76
N ASP A 328 -20.27 15.41 11.76
CA ASP A 328 -21.64 15.08 12.20
C ASP A 328 -22.66 15.26 11.06
N GLN A 329 -22.54 16.32 10.25
CA GLN A 329 -23.42 16.57 9.11
C GLN A 329 -23.21 15.55 7.99
N ILE A 330 -21.96 15.21 7.67
CA ILE A 330 -21.63 14.16 6.70
C ILE A 330 -22.18 12.81 7.17
N THR A 331 -21.94 12.45 8.44
CA THR A 331 -22.42 11.19 9.03
C THR A 331 -23.95 11.10 8.94
N LYS A 332 -24.64 12.21 9.22
CA LYS A 332 -26.10 12.29 9.09
C LYS A 332 -26.54 12.12 7.65
N MET A 333 -25.88 12.77 6.70
CA MET A 333 -26.17 12.64 5.26
C MET A 333 -26.08 11.17 4.82
N VAL A 334 -24.96 10.50 5.14
CA VAL A 334 -24.74 9.08 4.82
C VAL A 334 -25.84 8.21 5.44
N LYS A 335 -26.05 8.31 6.76
CA LYS A 335 -27.04 7.48 7.48
C LYS A 335 -28.48 7.74 7.05
N SER A 336 -28.78 8.91 6.50
CA SER A 336 -30.13 9.25 6.01
C SER A 336 -30.39 8.84 4.56
N ASN A 337 -29.34 8.53 3.78
CA ASN A 337 -29.50 8.18 2.38
C ASN A 337 -30.01 6.74 2.25
N PRO A 338 -31.15 6.50 1.57
CA PRO A 338 -31.71 5.15 1.39
C PRO A 338 -30.75 4.15 0.74
N TYR A 339 -29.83 4.62 -0.10
CA TYR A 339 -28.83 3.76 -0.71
C TYR A 339 -27.85 3.21 0.33
N TYR A 340 -27.20 4.07 1.13
CA TYR A 340 -26.29 3.62 2.18
C TYR A 340 -27.00 2.84 3.28
N GLN A 341 -28.26 3.16 3.57
CA GLN A 341 -29.08 2.31 4.45
C GLN A 341 -29.25 0.89 3.90
N LYS A 342 -29.39 0.74 2.58
CA LYS A 342 -29.47 -0.57 1.94
C LYS A 342 -28.11 -1.25 1.87
N GLN A 343 -27.05 -0.52 1.52
CA GLN A 343 -25.69 -1.05 1.41
C GLN A 343 -25.15 -1.50 2.77
N CYS A 344 -25.21 -0.62 3.77
CA CYS A 344 -24.69 -0.87 5.12
C CYS A 344 -25.69 -1.59 6.04
N GLY A 345 -26.98 -1.63 5.69
CA GLY A 345 -28.02 -2.25 6.53
C GLY A 345 -28.07 -3.78 6.50
N PHE A 346 -27.25 -4.41 5.64
CA PHE A 346 -27.03 -5.86 5.64
C PHE A 346 -25.86 -6.28 6.54
N ASP A 347 -25.15 -5.34 7.17
CA ASP A 347 -24.19 -5.63 8.23
C ASP A 347 -24.97 -6.01 9.50
N LYS A 348 -25.39 -7.28 9.60
CA LYS A 348 -25.94 -7.91 10.81
C LYS A 348 -25.11 -9.11 11.21
#